data_AF-A0A923VRG9-F1
#
_entry.id   AF-A0A923VRG9-F1
#
_cell.length_a   1.000
_cell.length_b   1.000
_cell.length_c   1.000
_cell.angle_alpha   90.00
_cell.angle_beta   90.00
_cell.angle_gamma   90.00
#
_symmetry.space_group_name_H-M   'P 1'
#
loop_
_entity.id
_entity.type
_entity.pdbx_description
1 polymer ?
#
loop_
_entity_poly.entity_id
_entity_poly.type
_entity_poly.pdbx_seq_one_letter_code
_entity_poly.pdbx_strand_id
1 'polypeptide(L)'
;MFKQRLPVFAAALWWGSLTAIGFLVVPLLFANLETPTMAGRMAAKLFAAQTWVSLGCGFLLLVMSRPRDSQESPPWSPTVMMALLAGMLLALLAEFAVAPRIVGRENLALWHSVGSGMYLLQWLCAGVVLWKSSARPAPAPG
;
A
#
# COMPACT_ATOMS: atom_id res chain seq x y z
N MET A 1 12.45 7.44 -21.53
CA MET A 1 11.20 8.01 -20.99
C MET A 1 10.34 7.01 -20.21
N PHE A 2 9.88 5.88 -20.79
CA PHE A 2 8.93 4.97 -20.09
C PHE A 2 9.46 4.42 -18.75
N LYS A 3 10.72 3.97 -18.71
CA LYS A 3 11.39 3.47 -17.49
C LYS A 3 11.49 4.50 -16.35
N GLN A 4 11.49 5.79 -16.66
CA GLN A 4 11.53 6.86 -15.63
C GLN A 4 10.14 7.15 -15.03
N ARG A 5 9.06 6.87 -15.77
CA ARG A 5 7.68 7.11 -15.32
C ARG A 5 7.07 5.90 -14.61
N LEU A 6 7.57 4.70 -14.90
CA LEU A 6 7.07 3.45 -14.33
C LEU A 6 7.05 3.40 -12.79
N PRO A 7 8.03 3.95 -12.03
CA PRO A 7 7.95 4.00 -10.57
C PRO A 7 6.79 4.85 -10.08
N VAL A 8 6.53 5.98 -10.74
CA VAL A 8 5.40 6.86 -10.40
C VAL A 8 4.08 6.14 -10.63
N PHE A 9 3.94 5.42 -11.76
CA PHE A 9 2.73 4.65 -12.03
C PHE A 9 2.52 3.52 -11.01
N ALA A 10 3.58 2.79 -10.63
CA ALA A 10 3.47 1.73 -9.63
C ALA A 10 3.14 2.29 -8.23
N ALA A 11 3.75 3.40 -7.83
CA ALA A 11 3.42 4.07 -6.58
C ALA A 11 1.99 4.64 -6.59
N ALA A 12 1.55 5.20 -7.72
CA ALA A 12 0.20 5.72 -7.90
C ALA A 12 -0.85 4.61 -7.87
N LEU A 13 -0.57 3.47 -8.52
CA LEU A 13 -1.43 2.29 -8.47
C LEU A 13 -1.53 1.75 -7.04
N TRP A 14 -0.42 1.68 -6.31
CA TRP A 14 -0.41 1.22 -4.93
C TRP A 14 -1.24 2.12 -4.01
N TRP A 15 -0.96 3.42 -4.01
CA TRP A 15 -1.69 4.37 -3.15
C TRP A 15 -3.15 4.55 -3.58
N GLY A 16 -3.41 4.59 -4.88
CA GLY A 16 -4.75 4.75 -5.45
C GLY A 16 -5.65 3.55 -5.18
N SER A 17 -5.13 2.32 -5.28
CA SER A 17 -5.88 1.11 -4.95
C SER A 17 -6.20 1.02 -3.46
N LEU A 18 -5.28 1.40 -2.57
CA LEU A 18 -5.57 1.53 -1.13
C LEU A 18 -6.69 2.54 -0.89
N THR A 19 -6.61 3.69 -1.57
CA THR A 19 -7.60 4.74 -1.42
C THR A 19 -8.99 4.27 -1.85
N ALA A 20 -9.08 3.65 -3.03
CA ALA A 20 -10.33 3.16 -3.58
C ALA A 20 -10.94 2.05 -2.71
N ILE A 21 -10.15 1.05 -2.31
CA ILE A 21 -10.69 -0.10 -1.57
C ILE A 21 -11.11 0.31 -0.16
N GLY A 22 -10.21 0.95 0.60
CA GLY A 22 -10.43 1.22 2.02
C GLY A 22 -11.47 2.30 2.30
N PHE A 23 -11.55 3.34 1.45
CA PHE A 23 -12.39 4.51 1.73
C PHE A 23 -13.62 4.63 0.83
N LEU A 24 -13.72 3.86 -0.26
CA LEU A 24 -14.89 3.89 -1.14
C LEU A 24 -15.56 2.53 -1.24
N VAL A 25 -14.85 1.51 -1.74
CA VAL A 25 -15.46 0.20 -2.04
C VAL A 25 -15.96 -0.48 -0.76
N VAL A 26 -15.14 -0.59 0.28
CA VAL A 26 -15.55 -1.26 1.53
C VAL A 26 -16.75 -0.58 2.20
N PRO A 27 -16.77 0.76 2.40
CA PRO A 27 -17.98 1.43 2.89
C PRO A 27 -19.22 1.18 2.04
N LEU A 28 -19.09 1.21 0.71
CA LEU A 28 -20.19 0.92 -0.20
C LEU A 28 -20.70 -0.53 -0.07
N LEU A 29 -19.83 -1.52 0.17
CA LEU A 29 -20.26 -2.88 0.43
C LEU A 29 -21.12 -2.99 1.70
N PHE A 30 -20.73 -2.31 2.77
CA PHE A 30 -21.52 -2.30 4.01
C PHE A 30 -22.83 -1.50 3.89
N ALA A 31 -22.87 -0.50 3.02
CA ALA A 31 -24.07 0.29 2.77
C ALA A 31 -25.09 -0.41 1.85
N ASN A 32 -24.64 -1.26 0.91
CA ASN A 32 -25.50 -1.77 -0.17
C ASN A 32 -25.75 -3.29 -0.15
N LEU A 33 -24.95 -4.09 0.58
CA LEU A 33 -25.19 -5.53 0.67
C LEU A 33 -26.20 -5.88 1.77
N GLU A 34 -26.96 -6.95 1.54
CA GLU A 34 -28.08 -7.37 2.40
C GLU A 34 -27.70 -7.64 3.87
N THR A 35 -26.47 -8.10 4.13
CA THR A 35 -26.02 -8.36 5.50
C THR A 35 -24.57 -7.92 5.74
N PRO A 36 -24.23 -7.47 6.97
CA PRO A 36 -22.86 -7.12 7.34
C PRO A 36 -21.87 -8.28 7.21
N THR A 37 -22.35 -9.53 7.39
CA THR A 37 -21.51 -10.72 7.23
C THR A 37 -21.11 -10.94 5.77
N MET A 38 -22.00 -10.70 4.82
CA MET A 38 -21.67 -10.75 3.38
C MET A 38 -20.67 -9.64 3.01
N ALA A 39 -20.90 -8.41 3.48
CA ALA A 39 -19.98 -7.30 3.28
C ALA A 39 -18.59 -7.58 3.84
N GLY A 40 -18.50 -8.07 5.08
CA GLY A 40 -17.22 -8.43 5.71
C GLY A 40 -16.45 -9.51 4.94
N ARG A 41 -17.13 -10.54 4.43
CA ARG A 41 -16.50 -11.59 3.60
C ARG A 41 -15.97 -11.06 2.28
N MET A 42 -16.69 -10.15 1.63
CA MET A 42 -16.22 -9.50 0.40
C MET A 42 -15.07 -8.53 0.67
N ALA A 43 -15.15 -7.75 1.75
CA ALA A 43 -14.07 -6.87 2.19
C ALA A 43 -12.77 -7.66 2.44
N ALA A 44 -12.84 -8.82 3.10
CA ALA A 44 -11.68 -9.68 3.31
C ALA A 44 -11.02 -10.12 1.99
N LYS A 45 -11.82 -10.51 0.98
CA LYS A 45 -11.30 -10.85 -0.36
C LYS A 45 -10.64 -9.66 -1.05
N LEU A 46 -11.23 -8.47 -0.93
CA LEU A 46 -10.66 -7.24 -1.50
C LEU A 46 -9.35 -6.85 -0.82
N PHE A 47 -9.25 -6.98 0.51
CA PHE A 47 -8.01 -6.74 1.23
C PHE A 47 -6.93 -7.77 0.88
N ALA A 48 -7.27 -9.04 0.69
CA ALA A 48 -6.33 -10.05 0.21
C ALA A 48 -5.79 -9.72 -1.19
N ALA A 49 -6.66 -9.34 -2.12
CA ALA A 49 -6.24 -8.85 -3.44
C ALA A 49 -5.36 -7.60 -3.32
N GLN A 50 -5.71 -6.68 -2.42
CA GLN A 50 -4.96 -5.45 -2.19
C GLN A 50 -3.57 -5.70 -1.60
N THR A 51 -3.41 -6.75 -0.79
CA THR A 51 -2.10 -7.20 -0.31
C THR A 51 -1.22 -7.60 -1.48
N TRP A 52 -1.72 -8.38 -2.43
CA TRP A 52 -0.97 -8.75 -3.63
C TRP A 52 -0.64 -7.56 -4.52
N VAL A 53 -1.55 -6.59 -4.68
CA VAL A 53 -1.26 -5.33 -5.40
C VAL A 53 -0.15 -4.57 -4.70
N SER A 54 -0.20 -4.48 -3.37
CA SER A 54 0.82 -3.79 -2.56
C SER A 54 2.19 -4.46 -2.69
N LEU A 55 2.25 -5.79 -2.64
CA LEU A 55 3.48 -6.55 -2.82
C LEU A 55 4.03 -6.44 -4.25
N GLY A 56 3.17 -6.55 -5.26
CA GLY A 56 3.56 -6.41 -6.66
C GLY A 56 4.14 -5.04 -6.97
N CYS A 57 3.47 -3.97 -6.52
CA CYS A 57 3.96 -2.60 -6.68
C CYS A 57 5.24 -2.37 -5.88
N GLY A 58 5.27 -2.76 -4.61
CA GLY A 58 6.44 -2.62 -3.74
C GLY A 58 7.67 -3.37 -4.27
N PHE A 59 7.50 -4.60 -4.74
CA PHE A 59 8.57 -5.37 -5.36
C PHE A 59 9.09 -4.74 -6.65
N LEU A 60 8.19 -4.27 -7.52
CA LEU A 60 8.59 -3.54 -8.73
C LEU A 60 9.42 -2.30 -8.38
N LEU A 61 8.96 -1.51 -7.39
CA LEU A 61 9.68 -0.34 -6.91
C LEU A 61 11.04 -0.70 -6.30
N LEU A 62 11.16 -1.80 -5.56
CA LEU A 62 12.44 -2.31 -5.03
C LEU A 62 13.42 -2.64 -6.16
N VAL A 63 13.00 -3.39 -7.16
CA VAL A 63 13.85 -3.76 -8.31
C VAL A 63 14.32 -2.52 -9.04
N MET A 64 13.45 -1.51 -9.18
CA MET A 64 13.76 -0.25 -9.86
C MET A 64 14.62 0.70 -9.01
N SER A 65 14.66 0.52 -7.69
CA SER A 65 15.49 1.31 -6.78
C SER A 65 16.94 0.83 -6.68
N ARG A 66 17.33 -0.24 -7.37
CA ARG A 66 18.73 -0.72 -7.35
C ARG A 66 19.67 0.24 -8.12
N PRO A 67 20.82 0.63 -7.54
CA PRO A 67 21.83 1.44 -8.24
C PRO A 67 22.29 0.74 -9.51
N ARG A 68 22.41 1.48 -10.62
CA ARG A 68 22.65 0.89 -11.94
C ARG A 68 24.13 0.87 -12.36
N ASP A 69 24.99 1.67 -11.76
CA ASP A 69 26.46 1.55 -11.81
C ASP A 69 27.10 2.55 -10.82
N SER A 70 28.38 2.37 -10.54
CA SER A 70 29.11 2.72 -9.31
C SER A 70 29.35 4.19 -8.95
N GLN A 71 28.70 5.20 -9.53
CA GLN A 71 28.87 6.59 -9.09
C GLN A 71 27.55 7.38 -9.14
N GLU A 72 27.34 8.20 -8.12
CA GLU A 72 26.30 9.21 -7.95
C GLU A 72 24.97 8.77 -7.27
N SER A 73 24.92 9.12 -5.97
CA SER A 73 23.76 9.17 -5.05
C SER A 73 22.92 7.90 -4.86
N PRO A 74 22.48 7.60 -3.62
CA PRO A 74 21.48 6.58 -3.41
C PRO A 74 20.23 6.98 -4.21
N PRO A 75 19.75 6.14 -5.14
CA PRO A 75 18.68 6.52 -6.06
C PRO A 75 17.39 6.90 -5.30
N TRP A 76 17.22 6.38 -4.08
CA TRP A 76 16.05 6.56 -3.22
C TRP A 76 16.50 6.91 -1.79
N SER A 77 15.92 7.95 -1.18
CA SER A 77 16.28 8.34 0.20
C SER A 77 15.94 7.21 1.20
N PRO A 78 16.68 7.10 2.33
CA PRO A 78 16.40 6.09 3.37
C PRO A 78 14.94 6.09 3.85
N THR A 79 14.32 7.28 3.92
CA THR A 79 12.90 7.43 4.28
C THR A 79 11.96 6.72 3.30
N VAL A 80 12.23 6.79 1.99
CA VAL A 80 11.39 6.12 0.98
C VAL A 80 11.57 4.61 1.06
N MET A 81 12.80 4.13 1.26
CA MET A 81 13.07 2.71 1.45
C MET A 81 12.36 2.15 2.68
N MET A 82 12.44 2.87 3.81
CA MET A 82 11.74 2.52 5.03
C MET A 82 10.22 2.50 4.84
N ALA A 83 9.65 3.54 4.22
CA ALA A 83 8.22 3.60 3.95
C ALA A 83 7.76 2.45 3.04
N LEU A 84 8.52 2.13 1.99
CA LEU A 84 8.22 1.04 1.08
C LEU A 84 8.21 -0.30 1.82
N LEU A 85 9.27 -0.62 2.55
CA LEU A 85 9.41 -1.89 3.25
C LEU A 85 8.38 -2.02 4.38
N ALA A 86 8.16 -0.94 5.14
CA ALA A 86 7.12 -0.89 6.18
C ALA A 86 5.73 -1.11 5.58
N GLY A 87 5.40 -0.45 4.46
CA GLY A 87 4.12 -0.64 3.77
C GLY A 87 3.90 -2.07 3.29
N MET A 88 4.93 -2.73 2.74
CA MET A 88 4.85 -4.15 2.35
C MET A 88 4.68 -5.07 3.55
N LEU A 89 5.41 -4.81 4.65
CA LEU A 89 5.30 -5.59 5.88
C LEU A 89 3.90 -5.44 6.50
N LEU A 90 3.36 -4.22 6.54
CA LEU A 90 2.00 -3.96 7.02
C LEU A 90 0.96 -4.71 6.21
N ALA A 91 1.11 -4.78 4.88
CA ALA A 91 0.21 -5.54 4.02
C ALA A 91 0.22 -7.04 4.38
N LEU A 92 1.40 -7.62 4.57
CA LEU A 92 1.55 -9.03 4.98
C LEU A 92 0.95 -9.29 6.37
N LEU A 93 1.25 -8.42 7.34
CA LEU A 93 0.70 -8.57 8.69
C LEU A 93 -0.83 -8.38 8.70
N ALA A 94 -1.36 -7.46 7.90
CA ALA A 94 -2.80 -7.26 7.78
C ALA A 94 -3.48 -8.52 7.23
N GLU A 95 -2.92 -9.13 6.18
CA GLU A 95 -3.47 -10.33 5.56
C GLU A 95 -3.30 -11.59 6.41
N PHE A 96 -2.11 -11.84 6.94
CA PHE A 96 -1.79 -13.13 7.57
C PHE A 96 -1.94 -13.12 9.09
N ALA A 97 -1.90 -11.95 9.75
CA ALA A 97 -2.09 -11.86 11.20
C ALA A 97 -3.46 -11.27 11.57
N VAL A 98 -3.91 -10.21 10.90
CA VAL A 98 -5.13 -9.50 11.32
C VAL A 98 -6.40 -10.10 10.71
N ALA A 99 -6.41 -10.33 9.40
CA ALA A 99 -7.61 -10.79 8.69
C ALA A 99 -8.18 -12.12 9.23
N PRO A 100 -7.39 -13.16 9.56
CA PRO A 100 -7.92 -14.41 10.10
C PRO A 100 -8.67 -14.21 11.42
N ARG A 101 -8.19 -13.28 12.26
CA ARG A 101 -8.80 -12.99 13.58
C ARG A 101 -10.08 -12.17 13.46
N ILE A 102 -10.13 -11.22 12.52
CA ILE A 102 -11.37 -10.50 12.17
C ILE A 102 -12.42 -11.47 11.62
N VAL A 103 -12.04 -12.33 10.67
CA VAL A 103 -12.96 -13.31 10.05
C VAL A 103 -13.42 -14.36 11.07
N GLY A 104 -12.52 -14.80 11.94
CA GLY A 104 -12.83 -15.68 13.08
C GLY A 104 -13.64 -15.01 14.19
N ARG A 105 -13.90 -13.71 14.10
CA ARG A 105 -14.60 -12.89 15.11
C ARG A 105 -13.94 -12.94 16.50
N GLU A 106 -12.65 -13.22 16.57
CA GLU A 106 -11.88 -13.13 17.80
C GLU A 106 -11.77 -11.66 18.19
N ASN A 107 -12.28 -11.26 19.36
CA ASN A 107 -12.20 -9.87 19.85
C ASN A 107 -12.37 -8.82 18.74
N LEU A 108 -13.49 -8.90 18.00
CA LEU A 108 -13.67 -8.20 16.72
C LEU A 108 -13.34 -6.71 16.79
N ALA A 109 -13.76 -6.02 17.84
CA ALA A 109 -13.50 -4.59 18.02
C ALA A 109 -11.99 -4.26 18.09
N LEU A 110 -11.21 -5.09 18.80
CA LEU A 110 -9.76 -4.93 18.90
C LEU A 110 -9.10 -5.14 17.55
N TRP A 111 -9.33 -6.30 16.92
CA TRP A 111 -8.65 -6.65 15.67
C TRP A 111 -9.09 -5.78 14.49
N HIS A 112 -10.34 -5.32 14.47
CA HIS A 112 -10.79 -4.34 13.49
C HIS A 112 -10.11 -2.98 13.68
N SER A 113 -9.92 -2.52 14.91
CA SER A 113 -9.20 -1.28 15.21
C SER A 113 -7.72 -1.38 14.82
N VAL A 114 -7.07 -2.50 15.15
CA VAL A 114 -5.69 -2.80 14.76
C VAL A 114 -5.56 -2.83 13.23
N GLY A 115 -6.45 -3.54 12.55
CA GLY A 115 -6.46 -3.61 11.08
C GLY A 115 -6.64 -2.24 10.43
N SER A 116 -7.56 -1.42 10.95
CA SER A 116 -7.79 -0.06 10.46
C SER A 116 -6.55 0.82 10.64
N GLY A 117 -5.91 0.77 11.81
CA GLY A 117 -4.67 1.51 12.06
C GLY A 117 -3.52 1.07 11.15
N MET A 118 -3.35 -0.24 10.95
CA MET A 118 -2.34 -0.78 10.03
C MET A 118 -2.60 -0.37 8.58
N TYR A 119 -3.86 -0.41 8.15
CA TYR A 119 -4.24 0.01 6.80
C TYR A 119 -3.95 1.50 6.56
N LEU A 120 -4.31 2.35 7.53
CA LEU A 120 -4.00 3.78 7.48
C LEU A 120 -2.50 4.04 7.42
N LEU A 121 -1.71 3.34 8.24
CA LEU A 121 -0.26 3.48 8.23
C LEU A 121 0.33 3.04 6.88
N GLN A 122 -0.15 1.93 6.32
CA GLN A 122 0.26 1.46 5.00
C GLN A 122 -0.12 2.46 3.90
N TRP A 123 -1.30 3.08 3.99
CA TRP A 123 -1.73 4.14 3.08
C TRP A 123 -0.81 5.36 3.15
N LEU A 124 -0.40 5.78 4.36
CA LEU A 124 0.58 6.86 4.54
C LEU A 124 1.94 6.49 3.94
N CYS A 125 2.43 5.27 4.16
CA CYS A 125 3.66 4.77 3.57
C CYS A 125 3.63 4.86 2.04
N ALA A 126 2.56 4.35 1.40
CA ALA A 126 2.38 4.41 -0.03
C ALA A 126 2.31 5.87 -0.54
N GLY A 127 1.67 6.76 0.22
CA GLY A 127 1.58 8.18 -0.10
C GLY A 127 2.94 8.89 -0.06
N VAL A 128 3.77 8.58 0.94
CA VAL A 128 5.15 9.08 1.02
C VAL A 128 5.97 8.62 -0.18
N VAL A 129 5.87 7.34 -0.56
CA VAL A 129 6.56 6.78 -1.72
C VAL A 129 6.12 7.49 -3.00
N LEU A 130 4.81 7.64 -3.23
CA LEU A 130 4.27 8.35 -4.39
C LEU A 130 4.73 9.82 -4.45
N TRP A 131 4.64 10.55 -3.33
CA TRP A 131 5.05 11.95 -3.27
C TRP A 131 6.52 12.12 -3.66
N LYS A 132 7.40 11.28 -3.09
CA LYS A 132 8.83 11.36 -3.37
C LYS A 132 9.19 10.87 -4.77
N SER A 133 8.48 9.88 -5.32
CA SER A 133 8.67 9.43 -6.70
C SER A 133 8.21 10.45 -7.75
N SER A 134 7.28 11.34 -7.41
CA SER A 134 6.74 12.34 -8.33
C SER A 134 7.49 13.68 -8.36
N ALA A 135 8.38 13.93 -7.39
CA ALA A 135 9.20 15.14 -7.36
C ALA A 135 10.14 15.22 -8.58
N ARG A 136 10.13 16.35 -9.30
CA ARG A 136 11.09 16.59 -10.41
C ARG A 136 12.49 16.89 -9.84
N PRO A 137 13.57 16.48 -10.52
CA PRO A 137 14.91 16.97 -10.21
C PRO A 137 14.94 18.51 -10.29
N ALA A 138 15.57 19.17 -9.32
CA ALA A 138 15.76 20.62 -9.35
C ALA A 138 16.56 21.02 -10.60
N PRO A 139 16.25 22.18 -11.23
CA PRO A 139 17.07 22.68 -12.33
C PRO A 139 18.51 22.92 -11.83
N ALA A 140 19.50 22.50 -12.62
CA ALA A 140 20.90 22.72 -12.30
C ALA A 140 21.17 24.24 -12.17
N PRO A 141 21.98 24.68 -11.20
CA PRO A 141 22.44 26.07 -11.17
C PRO A 141 23.25 26.34 -12.45
N GLY A 142 22.83 27.36 -13.19
CA GLY A 142 23.47 27.82 -14.43
C GLY A 142 24.74 28.62 -14.20
#